data_AF-A0A7J6T4S7-F1
#
_entry.id   AF-A0A7J6T4S7-F1
#
_cell.length_a   1.000
_cell.length_b   1.000
_cell.length_c   1.000
_cell.angle_alpha   90.00
_cell.angle_beta   90.00
_cell.angle_gamma   90.00
#
_symmetry.space_group_name_H-M   'P 1'
#
loop_
_entity.id
_entity.type
_entity.pdbx_description
1 polymer ?
#
loop_
_entity_poly.entity_id
_entity_poly.type
_entity_poly.pdbx_seq_one_letter_code
_entity_poly.pdbx_strand_id
1 'polypeptide(L)'
;IPTVSALVHKYNGIAAWDLAAIAAHDKVDMNPSSLPEGYIDFAFVSPHKLLGGPGSSGLLLCKRRHQTNAVPAVCGGGVVLYVSQRRHQYLDNLEEREEAGTPDILGCIRTGAVYHLHAMIGIERIAAEEHKMAEHLVKKLRTHSKVHILGPKERSHCAGIISFNILYNTTDGPTQHGL
;
A
#
# COMPACT_ATOMS: atom_id res chain seq x y z
N ILE A 1 2.07 6.95 10.72
CA ILE A 1 2.45 7.72 9.51
C ILE A 1 2.62 9.21 9.82
N PRO A 2 1.61 9.97 10.30
CA PRO A 2 1.69 11.44 10.35
C PRO A 2 2.86 11.97 11.19
N THR A 3 3.09 11.40 12.37
CA THR A 3 4.20 11.80 13.26
C THR A 3 5.57 11.61 12.62
N VAL A 4 5.76 10.52 11.88
CA VAL A 4 7.02 10.22 11.19
C VAL A 4 7.20 11.15 10.00
N SER A 5 6.15 11.37 9.19
CA SER A 5 6.18 12.34 8.10
C SER A 5 6.53 13.75 8.59
N ALA A 6 5.89 14.22 9.65
CA ALA A 6 6.18 15.54 10.23
C ALA A 6 7.64 15.68 10.69
N LEU A 7 8.21 14.62 11.27
CA LEU A 7 9.62 14.58 11.63
C LEU A 7 10.52 14.66 10.40
N VAL A 8 10.20 13.91 9.33
CA VAL A 8 10.95 13.96 8.06
C VAL A 8 10.93 15.37 7.47
N HIS A 9 9.75 16.01 7.40
CA HIS A 9 9.61 17.36 6.85
C HIS A 9 10.31 18.42 7.70
N LYS A 10 10.37 18.25 9.03
CA LYS A 10 11.14 19.14 9.92
C LYS A 10 12.62 19.25 9.50
N TYR A 11 13.15 18.21 8.85
CA TYR A 11 14.52 18.18 8.33
C TYR A 11 14.58 18.27 6.80
N ASN A 12 13.56 18.84 6.16
CA ASN A 12 13.43 19.03 4.70
C ASN A 12 13.50 17.72 3.89
N GLY A 13 13.18 16.58 4.52
CA GLY A 13 13.08 15.31 3.81
C GLY A 13 11.75 15.15 3.06
N ILE A 14 11.67 14.10 2.24
CA ILE A 14 10.46 13.70 1.49
C ILE A 14 9.87 12.44 2.14
N ALA A 15 8.57 12.46 2.44
CA ALA A 15 7.87 11.33 3.03
C ALA A 15 7.19 10.46 1.96
N ALA A 16 7.85 9.36 1.58
CA ALA A 16 7.32 8.35 0.67
C ALA A 16 6.94 7.06 1.44
N TRP A 17 5.70 6.61 1.29
CA TRP A 17 5.17 5.47 2.04
C TRP A 17 4.69 4.35 1.11
N ASP A 18 5.19 3.14 1.34
CA ASP A 18 4.56 1.93 0.82
C ASP A 18 3.34 1.61 1.68
N LEU A 19 2.16 1.79 1.09
CA LEU A 19 0.87 1.53 1.71
C LEU A 19 0.20 0.28 1.12
N ALA A 20 0.92 -0.54 0.36
CA ALA A 20 0.36 -1.69 -0.34
C ALA A 20 -0.40 -2.63 0.59
N ALA A 21 0.14 -2.91 1.79
CA ALA A 21 -0.50 -3.81 2.74
C ALA A 21 -1.57 -3.13 3.61
N ILE A 22 -1.54 -1.81 3.79
CA ILE A 22 -2.43 -1.12 4.72
C ILE A 22 -3.65 -0.50 4.02
N ALA A 23 -3.54 -0.15 2.75
CA ALA A 23 -4.63 0.50 2.00
C ALA A 23 -5.88 -0.37 1.82
N ALA A 24 -5.77 -1.68 2.04
CA ALA A 24 -6.92 -2.58 2.07
C ALA A 24 -7.72 -2.48 3.38
N HIS A 25 -7.07 -2.06 4.47
CA HIS A 25 -7.53 -2.22 5.85
C HIS A 25 -7.64 -0.89 6.62
N ASP A 26 -7.04 0.18 6.10
CA ASP A 26 -7.07 1.51 6.68
C ASP A 26 -7.18 2.59 5.59
N LYS A 27 -7.59 3.79 6.00
CA LYS A 27 -7.72 4.94 5.12
C LYS A 27 -6.35 5.47 4.69
N VAL A 28 -6.14 5.58 3.39
CA VAL A 28 -5.01 6.32 2.82
C VAL A 28 -5.30 7.82 2.88
N ASP A 29 -4.85 8.48 3.94
CA ASP A 29 -5.00 9.93 4.11
C ASP A 29 -3.70 10.68 3.76
N MET A 30 -3.68 11.28 2.57
CA MET A 30 -2.54 12.09 2.10
C MET A 30 -2.39 13.42 2.84
N ASN A 31 -3.42 13.89 3.57
CA ASN A 31 -3.46 15.19 4.25
C ASN A 31 -4.19 15.06 5.61
N PRO A 32 -3.58 14.38 6.60
CA PRO A 32 -4.21 14.18 7.89
C PRO A 32 -4.45 15.52 8.60
N SER A 33 -5.72 15.85 8.87
CA SER A 33 -6.11 17.11 9.51
C SER A 33 -5.63 17.24 10.96
N SER A 34 -5.42 16.12 11.64
CA SER A 34 -4.94 16.06 13.02
C SER A 34 -3.49 16.53 13.19
N LEU A 35 -2.68 16.43 12.13
CA LEU A 35 -1.30 16.91 12.10
C LEU A 35 -0.96 17.35 10.67
N PRO A 36 -1.22 18.62 10.31
CA PRO A 36 -1.06 19.11 8.94
C PRO A 36 0.34 18.91 8.37
N GLU A 37 1.39 19.07 9.18
CA GLU A 37 2.78 18.80 8.79
C GLU A 37 3.07 17.31 8.58
N GLY A 38 2.17 16.42 8.96
CA GLY A 38 2.26 14.98 8.82
C GLY A 38 1.75 14.45 7.46
N TYR A 39 1.68 15.28 6.43
CA TYR A 39 1.24 14.88 5.10
C TYR A 39 2.12 13.77 4.49
N ILE A 40 1.61 13.11 3.46
CA ILE A 40 2.38 12.14 2.67
C ILE A 40 2.74 12.79 1.34
N ASP A 41 4.01 12.74 0.95
CA ASP A 41 4.43 13.26 -0.36
C ASP A 41 4.14 12.26 -1.48
N PHE A 42 4.45 10.99 -1.23
CA PHE A 42 4.23 9.88 -2.15
C PHE A 42 3.62 8.70 -1.40
N ALA A 43 2.57 8.09 -1.97
CA ALA A 43 1.99 6.85 -1.48
C ALA A 43 1.91 5.82 -2.59
N PHE A 44 2.44 4.63 -2.33
CA PHE A 44 2.37 3.49 -3.24
C PHE A 44 1.27 2.56 -2.75
N VAL A 45 0.33 2.21 -3.62
CA VAL A 45 -0.79 1.34 -3.28
C VAL A 45 -0.91 0.21 -4.28
N SER A 46 -1.34 -0.95 -3.78
CA SER A 46 -1.49 -2.19 -4.54
C SER A 46 -2.94 -2.65 -4.52
N PRO A 47 -3.78 -2.24 -5.49
CA PRO A 47 -5.19 -2.61 -5.54
C PRO A 47 -5.40 -4.14 -5.64
N HIS A 48 -4.39 -4.91 -6.07
CA HIS A 48 -4.47 -6.37 -6.11
C HIS A 48 -4.54 -7.05 -4.73
N LYS A 49 -4.26 -6.30 -3.66
CA LYS A 49 -4.43 -6.76 -2.27
C LYS A 49 -5.84 -6.49 -1.73
N LEU A 50 -6.66 -5.75 -2.47
CA LEU A 50 -8.07 -5.53 -2.13
C LEU A 50 -8.95 -6.65 -2.72
N LEU A 51 -10.17 -6.78 -2.19
CA LEU A 51 -11.15 -7.75 -2.67
C LEU A 51 -11.47 -7.53 -4.17
N GLY A 52 -11.39 -8.59 -4.98
CA GLY A 52 -11.56 -8.49 -6.44
C GLY A 52 -10.37 -7.86 -7.18
N GLY A 53 -9.31 -7.54 -6.45
CA GLY A 53 -8.10 -6.89 -6.91
C GLY A 53 -7.22 -7.63 -7.94
N PRO A 54 -7.16 -8.97 -8.04
CA PRO A 54 -6.22 -9.63 -8.95
C PRO A 54 -6.28 -9.09 -10.38
N GLY A 55 -5.12 -8.68 -10.93
CA GLY A 55 -5.02 -8.06 -12.26
C GLY A 55 -5.39 -6.58 -12.32
N SER A 56 -5.44 -5.88 -11.19
CA SER A 56 -5.55 -4.41 -11.14
C SER A 56 -4.18 -3.76 -11.30
N SER A 57 -4.19 -2.52 -11.80
CA SER A 57 -2.99 -1.69 -11.92
C SER A 57 -2.55 -1.15 -10.55
N GLY A 58 -1.24 -0.95 -10.36
CA GLY A 58 -0.71 -0.26 -9.19
C GLY A 58 -1.04 1.24 -9.22
N LEU A 59 -1.11 1.87 -8.05
CA LEU A 59 -1.34 3.32 -7.94
C LEU A 59 -0.18 4.01 -7.23
N LEU A 60 0.31 5.09 -7.83
CA LEU A 60 1.21 6.05 -7.21
C LEU A 60 0.44 7.36 -6.98
N LEU A 61 0.22 7.73 -5.73
CA LEU A 61 -0.29 9.04 -5.37
C LEU A 61 0.89 9.96 -5.07
N CYS A 62 0.92 11.14 -5.68
CA CYS A 62 2.00 12.10 -5.53
C CYS A 62 1.42 13.50 -5.32
N LYS A 63 2.05 14.29 -4.45
CA LYS A 63 1.74 15.74 -4.37
C LYS A 63 2.22 16.42 -5.64
N ARG A 64 1.34 17.18 -6.29
CA ARG A 64 1.65 17.96 -7.50
C ARG A 64 2.95 18.78 -7.41
N ARG A 65 3.27 19.35 -6.24
CA ARG A 65 4.52 20.12 -6.03
C ARG A 65 5.81 19.33 -6.31
N HIS A 66 5.75 18.01 -6.30
CA HIS A 66 6.89 17.13 -6.59
C HIS A 66 6.97 16.70 -8.06
N GLN A 67 5.93 16.95 -8.85
CA GLN A 67 5.93 16.71 -10.29
C GLN A 67 6.64 17.87 -11.02
N THR A 68 7.96 17.93 -10.87
CA THR A 68 8.79 19.03 -11.39
C THR A 68 9.63 18.64 -12.60
N ASN A 69 9.59 17.37 -13.00
CA ASN A 69 10.43 16.85 -14.07
C ASN A 69 10.06 17.46 -15.43
N ALA A 70 11.06 17.99 -16.12
CA ALA A 70 10.90 18.49 -17.48
C ALA A 70 10.72 17.35 -18.51
N VAL A 71 11.15 16.14 -18.17
CA VAL A 71 11.16 14.94 -19.01
C VAL A 71 10.54 13.79 -18.19
N PRO A 72 9.70 12.92 -18.79
CA PRO A 72 9.12 11.79 -18.08
C PRO A 72 10.16 10.80 -17.58
N ALA A 73 9.83 10.05 -16.52
CA ALA A 73 10.67 8.97 -16.03
C ALA A 73 10.88 7.87 -17.09
N VAL A 74 9.84 7.59 -17.88
CA VAL A 74 9.89 6.67 -19.02
C VAL A 74 9.49 7.42 -20.28
N CYS A 75 10.37 7.46 -21.27
CA CYS A 75 10.08 8.08 -22.56
C CYS A 75 9.45 7.07 -23.52
N GLY A 76 8.44 7.49 -24.28
CA GLY A 76 7.81 6.63 -25.28
C GLY A 76 6.60 7.25 -25.97
N GLY A 77 5.85 6.42 -26.70
CA GLY A 77 4.52 6.80 -27.16
C GLY A 77 3.58 7.08 -25.99
N GLY A 78 2.56 7.90 -26.20
CA GLY A 78 1.59 8.28 -25.16
C GLY A 78 1.99 9.50 -24.33
N VAL A 79 3.30 9.81 -24.19
CA VAL A 79 3.78 10.94 -23.34
C VAL A 79 4.32 12.13 -24.12
N VAL A 80 4.43 11.99 -25.45
CA VAL A 80 4.91 13.04 -26.36
C VAL A 80 3.73 13.73 -27.05
N LEU A 81 3.74 15.07 -27.04
CA LEU A 81 2.83 15.91 -27.82
C LEU A 81 3.26 15.96 -29.29
N TYR A 82 4.57 16.08 -29.53
CA TYR A 82 5.14 16.22 -30.87
C TYR A 82 6.51 15.54 -30.94
N VAL A 83 6.79 14.89 -32.06
CA VAL A 83 8.11 14.32 -32.35
C VAL A 83 8.50 14.59 -33.80
N SER A 84 9.76 14.92 -33.99
CA SER A 84 10.41 15.08 -35.28
C SER A 84 11.85 14.57 -35.18
N GLN A 85 12.54 14.48 -36.31
CA GLN A 85 13.95 14.08 -36.32
C GLN A 85 14.87 15.01 -35.50
N ARG A 86 14.46 16.27 -35.25
CA ARG A 86 15.31 17.29 -34.62
C ARG A 86 14.82 17.74 -33.25
N ARG A 87 13.56 17.51 -32.92
CA ARG A 87 12.89 18.02 -31.71
C ARG A 87 11.77 17.10 -31.28
N HIS A 88 11.50 17.11 -29.98
CA HIS A 88 10.31 16.52 -29.39
C HIS A 88 9.76 17.47 -28.32
N GLN A 89 8.48 17.32 -28.03
CA GLN A 89 7.78 18.03 -26.97
C GLN A 89 6.94 17.02 -26.20
N TYR A 90 7.04 17.03 -24.87
CA TYR A 90 6.22 16.19 -24.00
C TYR A 90 4.87 16.85 -23.69
N LEU A 91 3.89 16.05 -23.27
CA LEU A 91 2.56 16.54 -22.86
C LEU A 91 2.66 17.48 -21.67
N ASP A 92 1.93 18.60 -21.66
CA ASP A 92 1.93 19.55 -20.54
C ASP A 92 1.27 19.00 -19.27
N ASN A 93 0.38 18.01 -19.42
CA ASN A 93 -0.20 17.29 -18.28
C ASN A 93 0.87 16.41 -17.61
N LEU A 94 1.18 16.71 -16.36
CA LEU A 94 2.22 16.05 -15.58
C LEU A 94 1.89 14.58 -15.25
N GLU A 95 0.61 14.24 -15.09
CA GLU A 95 0.19 12.86 -14.79
C GLU A 95 0.30 12.00 -16.05
N GLU A 96 -0.30 12.44 -17.16
CA GLU A 96 -0.22 11.74 -18.44
C GLU A 96 1.22 11.59 -18.93
N ARG A 97 2.08 12.57 -18.64
CA ARG A 97 3.51 12.52 -18.98
C ARG A 97 4.22 11.34 -18.31
N GLU A 98 3.77 10.86 -17.16
CA GLU A 98 4.42 9.73 -16.46
C GLU A 98 3.84 8.35 -16.84
N GLU A 99 2.89 8.28 -17.79
CA GLU A 99 2.22 7.04 -18.22
C GLU A 99 2.61 6.63 -19.67
N ALA A 100 3.89 6.36 -19.89
CA ALA A 100 4.37 5.96 -21.21
C ALA A 100 3.87 4.59 -21.68
N GLY A 101 3.55 4.51 -22.98
CA GLY A 101 3.05 3.31 -23.63
C GLY A 101 1.53 3.24 -23.68
N THR A 102 1.01 2.07 -24.01
CA THR A 102 -0.44 1.80 -23.92
C THR A 102 -0.77 1.56 -22.45
N PRO A 103 -1.66 2.35 -21.83
CA PRO A 103 -2.06 2.13 -20.45
C PRO A 103 -2.67 0.74 -20.25
N ASP A 104 -2.57 0.20 -19.03
CA ASP A 104 -3.31 -1.01 -18.66
C ASP A 104 -4.80 -0.68 -18.48
N ILE A 105 -5.51 -0.50 -19.60
CA ILE A 105 -6.92 -0.06 -19.62
C ILE A 105 -7.79 -0.97 -18.75
N LEU A 106 -7.64 -2.29 -18.89
CA LEU A 106 -8.41 -3.27 -18.12
C LEU A 106 -8.01 -3.24 -16.64
N GLY A 107 -6.72 -3.11 -16.33
CA GLY A 107 -6.23 -2.93 -14.97
C GLY A 107 -6.77 -1.67 -14.31
N CYS A 108 -6.86 -0.55 -15.03
CA CYS A 108 -7.42 0.71 -14.54
C CYS A 108 -8.92 0.60 -14.27
N ILE A 109 -9.70 0.01 -15.19
CA ILE A 109 -11.13 -0.25 -14.98
C ILE A 109 -11.34 -1.14 -13.75
N ARG A 110 -10.55 -2.22 -13.63
CA ARG A 110 -10.62 -3.12 -12.48
C ARG A 110 -10.24 -2.41 -11.18
N THR A 111 -9.22 -1.55 -11.20
CA THR A 111 -8.81 -0.73 -10.04
C THR A 111 -9.97 0.13 -9.57
N GLY A 112 -10.65 0.84 -10.48
CA GLY A 112 -11.83 1.63 -10.16
C GLY A 112 -12.97 0.80 -9.55
N ALA A 113 -13.28 -0.36 -10.12
CA ALA A 113 -14.31 -1.26 -9.60
C ALA A 113 -13.99 -1.80 -8.20
N VAL A 114 -12.72 -2.13 -7.94
CA VAL A 114 -12.23 -2.63 -6.64
C VAL A 114 -12.35 -1.58 -5.55
N TYR A 115 -11.95 -0.33 -5.84
CA TYR A 115 -12.14 0.77 -4.87
C TYR A 115 -13.61 1.13 -4.68
N HIS A 116 -14.43 1.02 -5.72
CA HIS A 116 -15.87 1.21 -5.58
C HIS A 116 -16.48 0.16 -4.64
N LEU A 117 -16.14 -1.12 -4.83
CA LEU A 117 -16.55 -2.21 -3.94
C LEU A 117 -16.06 -2.00 -2.51
N HIS A 118 -14.78 -1.64 -2.35
CA HIS A 118 -14.18 -1.35 -1.05
C HIS A 118 -14.92 -0.22 -0.31
N ALA A 119 -15.24 0.86 -1.01
CA ALA A 119 -16.03 1.97 -0.48
C ALA A 119 -17.47 1.56 -0.12
N MET A 120 -18.12 0.70 -0.90
CA MET A 120 -19.47 0.19 -0.58
C MET A 120 -19.50 -0.67 0.69
N ILE A 121 -18.45 -1.43 0.98
CA ILE A 121 -18.35 -2.24 2.21
C ILE A 121 -18.07 -1.33 3.42
N GLY A 122 -17.23 -0.31 3.23
CA GLY A 122 -16.80 0.63 4.27
C GLY A 122 -15.53 0.15 4.98
N ILE A 123 -14.53 1.03 5.04
CA ILE A 123 -13.20 0.69 5.58
C ILE A 123 -13.24 0.39 7.08
N GLU A 124 -14.10 1.09 7.81
CA GLU A 124 -14.31 0.92 9.25
C GLU A 124 -14.88 -0.47 9.56
N ARG A 125 -15.79 -0.96 8.70
CA ARG A 125 -16.36 -2.30 8.83
C ARG A 125 -15.32 -3.38 8.55
N ILE A 126 -14.51 -3.20 7.50
CA ILE A 126 -13.42 -4.11 7.16
C ILE A 126 -12.44 -4.20 8.34
N ALA A 127 -11.97 -3.04 8.83
CA ALA A 127 -11.04 -2.95 9.94
C ALA A 127 -11.59 -3.61 11.22
N ALA A 128 -12.86 -3.38 11.55
CA ALA A 128 -13.50 -3.97 12.74
C ALA A 128 -13.58 -5.50 12.67
N GLU A 129 -14.01 -6.06 11.53
CA GLU A 129 -14.10 -7.52 11.38
C GLU A 129 -12.71 -8.17 11.36
N GLU A 130 -11.72 -7.55 10.70
CA GLU A 130 -10.34 -8.04 10.71
C GLU A 130 -9.73 -8.01 12.11
N HIS A 131 -9.94 -6.93 12.86
CA HIS A 131 -9.48 -6.83 14.22
C HIS A 131 -10.07 -7.95 15.09
N LYS A 132 -11.39 -8.16 15.00
CA LYS A 132 -12.10 -9.24 15.71
C LYS A 132 -11.55 -10.63 15.37
N MET A 133 -11.32 -10.92 14.08
CA MET A 133 -10.75 -12.20 13.65
C MET A 133 -9.31 -12.37 14.16
N ALA A 134 -8.49 -11.31 14.07
CA ALA A 134 -7.11 -11.32 14.51
C ALA A 134 -7.00 -11.54 16.02
N GLU A 135 -7.83 -10.85 16.82
CA GLU A 135 -7.90 -11.04 18.27
C GLU A 135 -8.31 -12.48 18.62
N HIS A 136 -9.31 -13.03 17.93
CA HIS A 136 -9.75 -14.41 18.13
C HIS A 136 -8.60 -15.39 17.89
N LEU A 137 -7.90 -15.25 16.75
CA LEU A 137 -6.78 -16.12 16.40
C LEU A 137 -5.63 -15.97 17.39
N VAL A 138 -5.22 -14.74 17.73
CA VAL A 138 -4.14 -14.48 18.70
C VAL A 138 -4.47 -15.08 20.06
N LYS A 139 -5.72 -14.95 20.53
CA LYS A 139 -6.16 -15.56 21.79
C LYS A 139 -5.99 -17.08 21.78
N LYS A 140 -6.32 -17.74 20.67
CA LYS A 140 -6.15 -19.19 20.49
C LYS A 140 -4.68 -19.60 20.37
N LEU A 141 -3.88 -18.86 19.59
CA LEU A 141 -2.46 -19.17 19.43
C LEU A 141 -1.68 -19.00 20.74
N ARG A 142 -2.02 -17.99 21.55
CA ARG A 142 -1.39 -17.76 22.87
C ARG A 142 -1.64 -18.87 23.89
N THR A 143 -2.65 -19.73 23.70
CA THR A 143 -2.85 -20.89 24.59
C THR A 143 -1.85 -22.01 24.33
N HIS A 144 -1.09 -21.96 23.23
CA HIS A 144 -0.10 -22.97 22.88
C HIS A 144 1.32 -22.50 23.22
N SER A 145 1.97 -23.19 24.15
CA SER A 145 3.34 -22.88 24.59
C SER A 145 4.40 -23.04 23.50
N LYS A 146 4.12 -23.85 22.46
CA LYS A 146 4.98 -24.01 21.29
C LYS A 146 4.76 -22.96 20.21
N VAL A 147 3.82 -22.03 20.36
CA VAL A 147 3.57 -20.98 19.36
C VAL A 147 4.17 -19.67 19.83
N HIS A 148 5.08 -19.12 19.03
CA HIS A 148 5.68 -17.81 19.25
C HIS A 148 5.15 -16.81 18.22
N ILE A 149 4.23 -15.93 18.64
CA ILE A 149 3.67 -14.88 17.78
C ILE A 149 4.69 -13.75 17.61
N LEU A 150 4.92 -13.35 16.37
CA LEU A 150 5.83 -12.26 15.99
C LEU A 150 5.09 -10.92 15.92
N GLY A 151 5.82 -9.84 16.19
CA GLY A 151 5.30 -8.47 16.17
C GLY A 151 4.94 -7.90 17.55
N PRO A 152 4.29 -6.74 17.60
CA PRO A 152 4.02 -6.04 18.84
C PRO A 152 3.01 -6.79 19.72
N LYS A 153 3.17 -6.67 21.05
CA LYS A 153 2.29 -7.31 22.04
C LYS A 153 0.89 -6.69 22.03
N GLU A 154 0.84 -5.37 21.93
CA GLU A 154 -0.37 -4.58 21.70
C GLU A 154 -0.62 -4.49 20.20
N ARG A 155 -1.84 -4.85 19.77
CA ARG A 155 -2.22 -5.01 18.37
C ARG A 155 -3.37 -4.11 17.93
N SER A 156 -3.74 -3.13 18.76
CA SER A 156 -4.80 -2.14 18.47
C SER A 156 -4.58 -1.37 17.17
N HIS A 157 -3.32 -1.23 16.74
CA HIS A 157 -2.91 -0.55 15.51
C HIS A 157 -2.29 -1.49 14.46
N CYS A 158 -2.49 -2.81 14.58
CA CYS A 158 -2.00 -3.78 13.61
C CYS A 158 -3.12 -4.18 12.64
N ALA A 159 -2.78 -4.29 11.36
CA ALA A 159 -3.62 -4.99 10.40
C ALA A 159 -3.85 -6.46 10.82
N GLY A 160 -4.83 -7.13 10.20
CA GLY A 160 -5.17 -8.53 10.43
C GLY A 160 -4.10 -9.58 10.07
N ILE A 161 -2.83 -9.19 9.99
CA ILE A 161 -1.70 -10.02 9.59
C ILE A 161 -1.04 -10.61 10.84
N ILE A 162 -1.05 -11.94 10.97
CA ILE A 162 -0.48 -12.66 12.12
C ILE A 162 0.62 -13.60 11.63
N SER A 163 1.87 -13.25 11.94
CA SER A 163 3.03 -14.11 11.73
C SER A 163 3.41 -14.78 13.04
N PHE A 164 3.75 -16.07 13.00
CA PHE A 164 4.18 -16.82 14.17
C PHE A 164 5.14 -17.93 13.76
N ASN A 165 5.97 -18.34 14.72
CA ASN A 165 6.82 -19.51 14.61
C ASN A 165 6.23 -20.65 15.44
N ILE A 166 6.45 -21.88 14.98
CA ILE A 166 6.25 -23.09 15.78
C ILE A 166 7.60 -23.47 16.36
N LEU A 167 7.70 -23.46 17.69
CA LEU A 167 8.89 -23.86 18.43
C LEU A 167 8.96 -25.38 18.47
N TYR A 168 10.12 -25.91 18.07
CA TYR A 168 10.47 -27.32 18.15
C TYR A 168 11.75 -27.45 18.97
N ASN A 169 11.76 -28.36 19.96
CA ASN A 169 12.97 -28.71 20.69
C ASN A 169 13.61 -29.93 20.02
N THR A 170 14.91 -29.90 19.79
CA THR A 170 15.70 -31.02 19.22
C THR A 170 15.70 -32.29 20.08
N THR A 171 15.15 -32.26 21.29
CA THR A 171 14.92 -33.43 22.16
C THR A 171 13.55 -34.08 21.95
N ASP A 172 12.63 -33.42 21.26
CA ASP A 172 11.40 -34.06 20.79
C ASP A 172 11.82 -34.99 19.63
N GLY A 173 11.86 -36.31 19.86
CA GLY A 173 12.23 -37.29 18.84
C GLY A 173 11.44 -37.10 17.54
N PRO A 174 11.88 -37.70 16.41
CA PRO A 174 11.36 -37.41 15.08
C PRO A 174 9.84 -37.50 15.07
N THR A 175 9.17 -36.35 14.98
CA THR A 175 7.72 -36.28 14.85
C THR A 175 7.34 -36.90 13.52
N GLN A 176 6.57 -38.00 13.55
CA GLN A 176 6.06 -38.72 12.37
C GLN A 176 5.07 -37.93 11.50
N HIS A 177 4.99 -36.61 11.66
CA HIS A 177 4.12 -35.76 10.88
C HIS A 177 4.97 -34.71 10.17
N GLY A 178 5.63 -35.17 9.10
CA GLY A 178 5.98 -34.29 7.99
C GLY A 178 4.70 -33.84 7.28
N LEU A 179 4.79 -32.65 6.69
CA LEU A 179 3.83 -32.15 5.71
C LEU A 179 3.58 -33.18 4.59
#